data_AF-A0A380FLQ4-F1
#
_entry.id   AF-A0A380FLQ4-F1
#
_cell.length_a   1.000
_cell.length_b   1.000
_cell.length_c   1.000
_cell.angle_alpha   90.00
_cell.angle_beta   90.00
_cell.angle_gamma   90.00
#
_symmetry.space_group_name_H-M   'P 1'
#
loop_
_entity.id
_entity.type
_entity.pdbx_description
1 polymer ?
#
loop_
_entity_poly.entity_id
_entity_poly.type
_entity_poly.pdbx_seq_one_letter_code
_entity_poly.pdbx_strand_id
1 'polypeptide(L)'
;MVMSERLSQIPDSYFGKTMGQKVEHGPLPLINMAVGIPDGETPKGILDCFSKAIHIPENQKYGAFHGKDTFKQAIVDFYQRQYQVALDKEDEVCILYGTKNGLV
;
A
#
# COMPACT_ATOMS: atom_id res chain seq x y z
N MET A 1 -1.39 31.45 -10.99
CA MET A 1 -1.06 30.64 -9.79
C MET A 1 0.45 30.42 -9.81
N VAL A 2 1.17 30.82 -8.78
CA VAL A 2 2.64 30.62 -8.73
C VAL A 2 2.91 29.24 -8.12
N MET A 3 3.56 28.34 -8.87
CA MET A 3 4.01 27.05 -8.35
C MET A 3 5.30 27.22 -7.55
N SER A 4 5.48 26.40 -6.51
CA SER A 4 6.76 26.30 -5.82
C SER A 4 7.80 25.60 -6.70
N GLU A 5 9.07 25.95 -6.51
CA GLU A 5 10.18 25.34 -7.23
C GLU A 5 10.19 23.81 -7.06
N ARG A 6 10.00 23.32 -5.83
CA ARG A 6 9.92 21.87 -5.53
C ARG A 6 8.83 21.16 -6.34
N LEU A 7 7.64 21.75 -6.47
CA LEU A 7 6.57 21.14 -7.27
C LEU A 7 6.88 21.20 -8.76
N SER A 8 7.55 22.26 -9.24
CA SER A 8 7.90 22.41 -10.65
C SER A 8 8.94 21.40 -11.14
N GLN A 9 9.69 20.78 -10.21
CA GLN A 9 10.69 19.75 -10.51
C GLN A 9 10.11 18.32 -10.55
N ILE A 10 8.85 18.12 -10.15
CA ILE A 10 8.23 16.78 -10.22
C ILE A 10 8.08 16.39 -11.70
N PRO A 11 8.69 15.27 -12.14
CA PRO A 11 8.62 14.86 -13.53
C PRO A 11 7.22 14.37 -13.89
N ASP A 12 6.91 14.41 -15.18
CA ASP A 12 5.67 13.86 -15.70
C ASP A 12 5.53 12.36 -15.40
N SER A 13 4.35 11.95 -14.94
CA SER A 13 4.05 10.55 -14.65
C SER A 13 3.93 9.73 -15.93
N TYR A 14 4.84 8.77 -16.12
CA TYR A 14 4.77 7.79 -17.21
C TYR A 14 3.43 7.04 -17.22
N PHE A 15 3.00 6.52 -16.07
CA PHE A 15 1.75 5.77 -15.96
C PHE A 15 0.53 6.65 -16.28
N GLY A 16 0.53 7.90 -15.80
CA GLY A 16 -0.57 8.83 -16.06
C GLY A 16 -0.75 9.13 -17.56
N LYS A 17 0.36 9.23 -18.30
CA LYS A 17 0.34 9.53 -19.74
C LYS A 17 0.04 8.31 -20.61
N THR A 18 0.58 7.14 -20.26
CA THR A 18 0.53 5.96 -21.13
C THR A 18 -0.64 5.03 -20.82
N MET A 19 -0.97 4.80 -19.54
CA MET A 19 -2.02 3.85 -19.14
C MET A 19 -3.44 4.40 -19.26
N GLY A 20 -3.61 5.72 -19.31
CA GLY A 20 -4.91 6.36 -19.51
C GLY A 20 -5.39 6.37 -20.97
N GLN A 21 -4.57 5.90 -21.90
CA GLN A 21 -4.91 5.91 -23.32
C GLN A 21 -5.74 4.68 -23.68
N LYS A 22 -6.72 4.87 -24.57
CA LYS A 22 -7.45 3.76 -25.16
C LYS A 22 -6.48 2.98 -26.05
N VAL A 23 -6.29 1.70 -25.74
CA VAL A 23 -5.44 0.81 -26.54
C VAL A 23 -6.25 0.31 -27.74
N GLU A 24 -5.82 0.67 -28.95
CA GLU A 24 -6.30 0.04 -30.16
C GLU A 24 -5.61 -1.30 -30.34
N HIS A 25 -6.39 -2.36 -30.56
CA HIS A 25 -5.88 -3.70 -30.79
C HIS A 25 -6.61 -4.35 -31.98
N GLY A 26 -6.01 -5.40 -32.54
CA GLY A 26 -6.61 -6.17 -33.61
C GLY A 26 -7.83 -6.99 -33.15
N PRO A 27 -8.35 -7.91 -33.98
CA PRO A 27 -9.57 -8.66 -33.68
C PRO A 27 -9.46 -9.64 -32.51
N LEU A 28 -8.24 -9.89 -31.99
CA LEU A 28 -8.00 -10.82 -30.90
C LEU A 28 -8.16 -10.15 -29.53
N PRO A 29 -8.51 -10.91 -28.47
CA PRO A 29 -8.56 -10.40 -27.11
C PRO A 29 -7.22 -9.82 -26.64
N LEU A 30 -7.27 -8.68 -25.94
CA LEU A 30 -6.10 -8.05 -25.35
C LEU A 30 -5.80 -8.63 -23.97
N ILE A 31 -4.57 -9.12 -23.77
CA ILE A 31 -4.06 -9.52 -22.44
C ILE A 31 -3.22 -8.37 -21.89
N ASN A 32 -3.67 -7.77 -20.79
CA ASN A 32 -2.97 -6.66 -20.16
C ASN A 32 -1.89 -7.17 -19.19
N MET A 33 -0.61 -7.00 -19.57
CA MET A 33 0.56 -7.27 -18.72
C MET A 33 1.34 -5.98 -18.38
N ALA A 34 0.74 -4.81 -18.60
CA ALA A 34 1.43 -3.52 -18.52
C ALA A 34 1.53 -2.95 -17.10
N VAL A 35 0.75 -3.49 -16.14
CA VAL A 35 0.71 -2.99 -14.76
C VAL A 35 0.76 -4.17 -13.79
N GLY A 36 1.53 -4.01 -12.72
CA GLY A 36 1.60 -4.96 -11.61
C GLY A 36 0.39 -4.88 -10.67
N ILE A 37 -0.83 -4.84 -11.21
CA ILE A 37 -2.06 -4.98 -10.41
C ILE A 37 -2.36 -6.48 -10.35
N PRO A 38 -2.30 -7.12 -9.17
CA PRO A 38 -2.71 -8.51 -9.04
C PRO A 38 -4.17 -8.68 -9.44
N ASP A 39 -4.47 -9.74 -10.18
CA ASP A 39 -5.81 -10.13 -10.63
C ASP A 39 -6.52 -11.07 -9.64
N GLY A 40 -5.76 -11.69 -8.74
CA GLY A 40 -6.30 -12.54 -7.68
C GLY A 40 -7.10 -11.78 -6.62
N GLU A 41 -8.10 -12.45 -6.05
CA GLU A 41 -8.89 -11.91 -4.96
C GLU A 41 -8.05 -11.77 -3.67
N THR A 42 -8.39 -10.77 -2.85
CA THR A 42 -7.84 -10.67 -1.50
C THR A 42 -8.26 -11.91 -0.70
N PRO A 43 -7.33 -12.62 -0.01
CA PRO A 43 -7.66 -13.82 0.74
C PRO A 43 -8.82 -13.62 1.72
N LYS A 44 -9.76 -14.59 1.74
CA LYS A 44 -11.00 -14.52 2.54
C LYS A 44 -10.76 -14.16 4.01
N GLY A 45 -9.72 -14.73 4.63
CA GLY A 45 -9.39 -14.45 6.04
C GLY A 45 -9.08 -12.97 6.31
N ILE A 46 -8.47 -12.26 5.34
CA ILE A 46 -8.21 -10.82 5.44
C ILE A 46 -9.52 -10.05 5.34
N LEU A 47 -10.37 -10.39 4.37
CA LEU A 47 -11.68 -9.77 4.19
C LEU A 47 -12.58 -9.94 5.43
N ASP A 48 -12.64 -11.15 5.99
CA ASP A 48 -13.43 -11.45 7.19
C ASP A 48 -12.92 -10.66 8.41
N CYS A 49 -11.60 -10.61 8.62
CA CYS A 49 -11.00 -9.86 9.72
C CYS A 49 -11.23 -8.35 9.56
N PHE A 50 -11.07 -7.82 8.35
CA PHE A 50 -11.33 -6.42 8.06
C PHE A 50 -12.80 -6.06 8.30
N SER A 51 -13.73 -6.86 7.78
CA SER A 51 -15.18 -6.69 7.97
C SER A 51 -15.55 -6.67 9.46
N LYS A 52 -14.99 -7.59 10.27
CA LYS A 52 -15.20 -7.57 11.72
C LYS A 52 -14.59 -6.32 12.37
N ALA A 53 -13.39 -5.93 11.97
CA ALA A 53 -12.65 -4.82 12.56
C ALA A 53 -13.32 -3.47 12.36
N ILE A 54 -13.98 -3.23 11.21
CA ILE A 54 -14.67 -1.96 10.93
C ILE A 54 -15.92 -1.75 11.81
N HIS A 55 -16.51 -2.82 12.33
CA HIS A 55 -17.66 -2.76 13.23
C HIS A 55 -17.30 -2.50 14.70
N ILE A 56 -16.01 -2.48 15.04
CA ILE A 56 -15.52 -2.18 16.39
C ILE A 56 -15.43 -0.64 16.56
N PRO A 57 -16.22 0.00 17.44
CA PRO A 57 -16.25 1.46 17.56
C PRO A 57 -14.89 2.09 17.89
N GLU A 58 -14.04 1.40 18.65
CA GLU A 58 -12.69 1.86 19.00
C GLU A 58 -11.80 2.06 17.77
N ASN A 59 -12.00 1.25 16.73
CA ASN A 59 -11.24 1.35 15.48
C ASN A 59 -11.63 2.55 14.60
N GLN A 60 -12.73 3.23 14.93
CA GLN A 60 -13.24 4.40 14.21
C GLN A 60 -12.74 5.72 14.81
N LYS A 61 -12.07 5.66 15.96
CA LYS A 61 -11.46 6.81 16.64
C LYS A 61 -10.10 7.14 16.02
N TYR A 62 -9.51 8.26 16.41
CA TYR A 62 -8.12 8.58 16.06
C TYR A 62 -7.19 7.45 16.50
N GLY A 63 -6.38 6.98 15.55
CA GLY A 63 -5.34 6.00 15.82
C GLY A 63 -4.15 6.60 16.56
N ALA A 64 -3.32 5.74 17.14
CA ALA A 64 -2.02 6.16 17.65
C ALA A 64 -1.14 6.73 16.52
N PHE A 65 -0.40 7.79 16.81
CA PHE A 65 0.41 8.52 15.82
C PHE A 65 1.41 7.63 15.08
N HIS A 66 1.97 6.63 15.76
CA HIS A 66 2.96 5.71 15.20
C HIS A 66 2.37 4.34 14.79
N GLY A 67 1.05 4.26 14.67
CA GLY A 67 0.34 3.02 14.35
C GLY A 67 -0.05 2.19 15.57
N LYS A 68 -0.84 1.14 15.34
CA LYS A 68 -1.34 0.27 16.41
C LYS A 68 -0.23 -0.66 16.91
N ASP A 69 -0.06 -0.72 18.23
CA ASP A 69 0.94 -1.58 18.89
C ASP A 69 0.82 -3.06 18.46
N THR A 70 -0.40 -3.58 18.42
CA THR A 70 -0.67 -4.96 17.99
C THR A 70 -0.26 -5.22 16.55
N PHE A 71 -0.30 -4.20 15.68
CA PHE A 71 0.13 -4.33 14.29
C PHE A 71 1.67 -4.27 14.18
N LYS A 72 2.32 -3.40 14.94
CA LYS A 72 3.79 -3.39 15.05
C LYS A 72 4.32 -4.75 15.51
N GLN A 73 3.72 -5.33 16.55
CA GLN A 73 4.10 -6.67 17.05
C GLN A 73 3.91 -7.74 15.96
N ALA A 74 2.80 -7.70 15.22
CA ALA A 74 2.57 -8.66 14.13
C ALA A 74 3.63 -8.58 13.02
N ILE A 75 4.20 -7.39 12.77
CA ILE A 75 5.33 -7.20 11.84
C ILE A 75 6.61 -7.83 12.41
N VAL A 76 6.93 -7.60 13.69
CA VAL A 76 8.08 -8.24 14.36
C VAL A 76 7.96 -9.77 14.28
N ASP A 77 6.80 -10.31 14.62
CA ASP A 77 6.54 -11.76 14.58
C ASP A 77 6.64 -12.32 13.16
N PHE A 78 6.21 -11.55 12.16
CA PHE A 78 6.34 -11.92 10.75
C PHE A 78 7.82 -11.97 10.34
N TYR A 79 8.61 -10.94 10.67
CA TYR A 79 10.03 -10.89 10.33
C TYR A 79 10.83 -12.01 11.00
N GLN A 80 10.54 -12.29 12.28
CA GLN A 80 11.17 -13.40 12.98
C GLN A 80 10.82 -14.75 12.34
N ARG A 81 9.54 -14.99 12.04
CA ARG A 81 9.10 -16.28 11.44
C ARG A 81 9.61 -16.47 10.01
N GLN A 82 9.57 -15.42 9.20
CA GLN A 82 9.82 -15.51 7.76
C GLN A 82 11.32 -15.39 7.43
N TYR A 83 12.04 -14.58 8.21
CA TYR A 83 13.43 -14.19 7.90
C TYR A 83 14.40 -14.44 9.04
N GLN A 84 13.93 -14.88 10.22
CA GLN A 84 14.75 -15.04 11.44
C GLN A 84 15.45 -13.74 11.87
N VAL A 85 14.80 -12.61 11.59
CA VAL A 85 15.26 -11.27 11.97
C VAL A 85 14.50 -10.84 13.22
N ALA A 86 15.24 -10.60 14.30
CA ALA A 86 14.71 -9.95 15.49
C ALA A 86 14.63 -8.44 15.26
N LEU A 87 13.48 -7.84 15.60
CA LEU A 87 13.24 -6.40 15.47
C LEU A 87 12.71 -5.84 16.79
N ASP A 88 13.11 -4.61 17.13
CA ASP A 88 12.46 -3.80 18.14
C ASP A 88 11.24 -3.07 17.55
N LYS A 89 10.07 -3.26 18.16
CA LYS A 89 8.82 -2.69 17.64
C LYS A 89 8.73 -1.16 17.76
N GLU A 90 9.46 -0.55 18.70
CA GLU A 90 9.44 0.89 18.92
C GLU A 90 10.51 1.58 18.08
N ASP A 91 11.69 1.00 17.99
CA ASP A 91 12.84 1.63 17.32
C ASP A 91 13.00 1.22 15.85
N GLU A 92 12.54 0.03 15.45
CA GLU A 92 12.83 -0.54 14.12
C GLU A 92 11.58 -0.77 13.25
N VAL A 93 10.39 -0.39 13.72
CA VAL A 93 9.12 -0.54 12.97
C VAL A 93 8.39 0.80 12.82
N CYS A 94 8.32 1.28 11.58
CA CYS A 94 7.55 2.47 11.19
C CYS A 94 6.41 2.10 10.23
N ILE A 95 5.19 2.58 10.51
CA ILE A 95 4.00 2.30 9.72
C ILE A 95 3.74 3.44 8.74
N LEU A 96 3.61 3.10 7.46
CA LEU A 96 3.43 4.05 6.36
C LEU A 96 2.22 3.67 5.51
N TYR A 97 1.66 4.65 4.81
CA TYR A 97 0.51 4.44 3.91
C TYR A 97 0.95 3.92 2.54
N GLY A 98 1.48 2.70 2.54
CA GLY A 98 2.05 2.06 1.36
C GLY A 98 3.48 2.53 1.06
N THR A 99 4.22 1.73 0.29
CA THR A 99 5.64 1.93 0.02
C THR A 99 5.94 3.24 -0.70
N LYS A 100 5.01 3.74 -1.52
CA LYS A 100 5.14 5.02 -2.23
C LYS A 100 5.31 6.19 -1.25
N ASN A 101 4.58 6.18 -0.14
CA ASN A 101 4.71 7.22 0.88
C ASN A 101 6.04 7.16 1.64
N GLY A 102 6.66 5.97 1.73
CA GLY A 102 7.97 5.81 2.35
C GLY A 102 9.16 6.22 1.49
N LEU A 103 8.95 6.35 0.17
CA LEU A 103 10.02 6.55 -0.79
C LEU A 103 9.94 7.89 -1.53
N VAL A 104 8.72 8.38 -1.81
CA VAL A 104 8.44 9.47 -2.74
C VAL A 104 7.88 10.69 -2.02
#